data_AF-A0A7W0MZ68-F1
#
_entry.id   AF-A0A7W0MZ68-F1
#
_cell.length_a   1.000
_cell.length_b   1.000
_cell.length_c   1.000
_cell.angle_alpha   90.00
_cell.angle_beta   90.00
_cell.angle_gamma   90.00
#
_symmetry.space_group_name_H-M   'P 1'
#
loop_
_entity.id
_entity.type
_entity.pdbx_description
1 polymer ?
#
loop_
_entity_poly.entity_id
_entity_poly.type
_entity_poly.pdbx_seq_one_letter_code
_entity_poly.pdbx_strand_id
1 'polypeptide(L)'
;MTQYEILLMLDPELPEERQEEIVSRMRDLIARLGGVWEGHELWGRRKLAYEIDHKADGIYHFITLEAEPATLDELSRILKITDGVMRHLAVRRVEGSRPGPPPPAPAVPEPQYAGNTRSQEEE
;
A
#
# COMPACT_ATOMS: atom_id res chain seq x y z
N MET A 1 -18.42 -5.27 15.17
CA MET A 1 -17.64 -4.77 14.03
C MET A 1 -16.44 -3.99 14.53
N THR A 2 -15.30 -4.16 13.85
CA THR A 2 -14.01 -3.57 14.24
C THR A 2 -13.58 -2.61 13.13
N GLN A 3 -13.00 -1.48 13.51
CA GLN A 3 -12.42 -0.55 12.56
C GLN A 3 -11.07 -1.07 12.05
N TYR A 4 -10.90 -1.03 10.74
CA TYR A 4 -9.70 -1.41 10.04
C TYR A 4 -9.26 -0.28 9.13
N GLU A 5 -7.95 -0.23 8.92
CA GLU A 5 -7.33 0.60 7.91
C GLU A 5 -6.55 -0.27 6.93
N ILE A 6 -6.66 0.07 5.66
CA ILE A 6 -5.99 -0.61 4.57
C ILE A 6 -5.18 0.41 3.81
N LEU A 7 -3.87 0.19 3.78
CA LEU A 7 -2.98 0.86 2.85
C LEU A 7 -2.87 0.01 1.60
N LEU A 8 -3.26 0.56 0.46
CA LEU A 8 -3.18 -0.07 -0.85
C LEU A 8 -2.10 0.61 -1.69
N MET A 9 -1.22 -0.18 -2.29
CA MET A 9 -0.17 0.26 -3.21
C MET A 9 -0.47 -0.31 -4.60
N LEU A 10 -0.76 0.58 -5.53
CA LEU A 10 -1.00 0.26 -6.93
C LEU A 10 0.24 0.51 -7.78
N ASP A 11 0.33 -0.22 -8.90
CA ASP A 11 1.36 -0.01 -9.91
C ASP A 11 1.33 1.42 -10.45
N PRO A 12 2.46 2.15 -10.48
CA PRO A 12 2.53 3.51 -10.98
C PRO A 12 2.23 3.66 -12.48
N GLU A 13 2.30 2.59 -13.26
CA GLU A 13 2.02 2.57 -14.70
C GLU A 13 0.53 2.38 -15.02
N LEU A 14 -0.29 2.03 -14.02
CA LEU A 14 -1.74 1.93 -14.21
C LEU A 14 -2.34 3.30 -14.56
N PRO A 15 -3.22 3.37 -15.57
CA PRO A 15 -3.97 4.59 -15.83
C PRO A 15 -4.93 4.88 -14.67
N GLU A 16 -5.20 6.15 -14.41
CA GLU A 16 -6.04 6.62 -13.31
C GLU A 16 -7.43 5.96 -13.32
N GLU A 17 -8.02 5.78 -14.50
CA GLU A 17 -9.31 5.08 -14.68
C GLU A 17 -9.31 3.65 -14.10
N ARG A 18 -8.19 2.92 -14.25
CA ARG A 18 -8.04 1.57 -13.68
C ARG A 18 -7.87 1.61 -12.17
N GLN A 19 -7.21 2.64 -11.65
CA GLN A 19 -7.04 2.81 -10.21
C GLN A 19 -8.40 3.05 -9.54
N GLU A 20 -9.20 3.96 -10.10
CA GLU A 20 -10.56 4.22 -9.63
C GLU A 20 -11.45 2.97 -9.76
N GLU A 21 -11.31 2.19 -10.83
CA GLU A 21 -12.03 0.92 -10.99
C GLU A 21 -11.71 -0.07 -9.87
N ILE A 22 -10.43 -0.23 -9.51
CA ILE A 22 -10.00 -1.11 -8.41
C ILE A 22 -10.60 -0.65 -7.08
N VAL A 23 -10.53 0.65 -6.79
CA VAL A 23 -11.08 1.24 -5.55
C VAL A 23 -12.60 1.10 -5.50
N SER A 24 -13.30 1.31 -6.62
CA SER A 24 -14.75 1.16 -6.73
C SER A 24 -15.18 -0.30 -6.52
N ARG A 25 -14.50 -1.25 -7.17
CA ARG A 25 -14.72 -2.69 -6.95
C ARG A 25 -14.50 -3.09 -5.49
N MET A 26 -13.48 -2.52 -4.85
CA MET A 26 -13.20 -2.74 -3.44
C MET A 26 -14.34 -2.25 -2.55
N ARG A 27 -14.85 -1.04 -2.82
CA ARG A 27 -16.00 -0.46 -2.11
C ARG A 27 -17.24 -1.33 -2.25
N ASP A 28 -17.55 -1.80 -3.46
CA ASP A 28 -18.68 -2.69 -3.72
C ASP A 28 -18.52 -4.02 -2.98
N LEU A 29 -17.31 -4.56 -2.93
CA LEU A 29 -17.02 -5.79 -2.21
C LEU A 29 -17.26 -5.66 -0.71
N ILE A 30 -16.79 -4.56 -0.11
CA ILE A 30 -17.00 -4.26 1.32
C ILE A 30 -18.49 -4.17 1.61
N ALA A 31 -19.27 -3.47 0.76
CA ALA A 31 -20.71 -3.36 0.93
C ALA A 31 -21.42 -4.72 0.81
N ARG A 32 -21.00 -5.57 -0.14
CA ARG A 32 -21.57 -6.93 -0.32
C ARG A 32 -21.28 -7.85 0.87
N LEU A 33 -20.11 -7.71 1.50
CA LEU A 33 -19.69 -8.51 2.65
C LEU A 33 -20.18 -7.93 3.99
N GLY A 34 -21.05 -6.91 3.96
CA GLY A 34 -21.64 -6.31 5.16
C GLY A 34 -20.71 -5.39 5.96
N GLY A 35 -19.62 -4.91 5.35
CA GLY A 35 -18.76 -3.89 5.92
C GLY A 35 -19.24 -2.47 5.60
N VAL A 36 -18.84 -1.52 6.42
CA VAL A 36 -19.11 -0.09 6.27
C VAL A 36 -17.87 0.62 5.76
N TRP A 37 -18.03 1.41 4.71
CA TRP A 37 -16.96 2.26 4.18
C TRP A 37 -16.94 3.59 4.94
N GLU A 38 -15.87 3.87 5.69
CA GLU A 38 -15.76 5.13 6.45
C GLU A 38 -15.12 6.24 5.62
N GLY A 39 -14.07 5.94 4.87
CA GLY A 39 -13.35 6.98 4.14
C GLY A 39 -12.25 6.45 3.24
N HIS A 40 -11.84 7.30 2.29
CA HIS A 40 -10.75 7.03 1.38
C HIS A 40 -9.98 8.31 1.07
N GLU A 41 -8.66 8.21 1.12
CA GLU A 41 -7.72 9.28 0.85
C GLU A 41 -6.68 8.79 -0.18
N LEU A 42 -6.57 9.51 -1.29
CA LEU A 42 -5.52 9.30 -2.28
C LEU A 42 -4.25 10.02 -1.83
N TRP A 43 -3.19 9.28 -1.55
CA TRP A 43 -1.87 9.85 -1.23
C TRP A 43 -1.02 10.09 -2.50
N GLY A 44 -1.47 9.59 -3.64
CA GLY A 44 -0.81 9.77 -4.93
C GLY A 44 0.48 8.97 -5.08
N ARG A 45 1.31 9.37 -6.03
CA ARG A 45 2.58 8.70 -6.36
C ARG A 45 3.66 9.07 -5.35
N ARG A 46 4.33 8.06 -4.77
CA ARG A 46 5.46 8.24 -3.85
C ARG A 46 6.61 7.31 -4.23
N LYS A 47 7.84 7.80 -4.06
CA LYS A 47 9.07 7.03 -4.27
C LYS A 47 9.22 5.97 -3.18
N LEU A 48 9.50 4.75 -3.60
CA LEU A 48 9.76 3.60 -2.73
C LEU A 48 11.20 3.64 -2.21
N ALA A 49 11.44 3.02 -1.05
CA ALA A 49 12.79 2.91 -0.48
C ALA A 49 13.67 1.93 -1.28
N TYR A 50 13.05 0.95 -1.94
CA TYR A 50 13.67 -0.04 -2.79
C TYR A 50 12.68 -0.45 -3.88
N GLU A 51 13.20 -1.00 -4.97
CA GLU A 51 12.37 -1.41 -6.08
C GLU A 51 11.52 -2.64 -5.73
N ILE A 52 10.24 -2.58 -6.09
CA ILE A 52 9.30 -3.70 -6.00
C ILE A 52 8.87 -3.99 -7.43
N ASP A 53 9.05 -5.22 -7.90
CA ASP A 53 8.73 -5.61 -9.29
C ASP A 53 9.34 -4.66 -10.34
N HIS A 54 10.59 -4.23 -10.11
CA HIS A 54 11.33 -3.25 -10.93
C HIS A 54 10.68 -1.86 -11.02
N LYS A 55 9.79 -1.52 -10.09
CA LYS A 55 9.20 -0.18 -9.95
C LYS A 55 9.83 0.52 -8.75
N ALA A 56 10.30 1.75 -8.96
CA ALA A 56 10.83 2.61 -7.91
C ALA A 56 9.77 3.52 -7.27
N ASP A 57 8.55 3.54 -7.82
CA ASP A 57 7.43 4.36 -7.37
C ASP A 57 6.18 3.49 -7.17
N GLY A 58 5.26 3.96 -6.33
CA GLY A 58 3.95 3.33 -6.15
C GLY A 58 2.88 4.38 -5.88
N ILE A 59 1.64 4.07 -6.25
CA ILE A 59 0.50 4.96 -5.98
C ILE A 59 -0.24 4.46 -4.75
N TYR A 60 -0.34 5.31 -3.74
CA TYR A 60 -0.87 4.95 -2.44
C TYR A 60 -2.31 5.41 -2.26
N HIS A 61 -3.16 4.48 -1.84
CA HIS A 61 -4.54 4.73 -1.45
C HIS A 61 -4.70 4.30 0.00
N PHE A 62 -5.24 5.18 0.82
CA PHE A 62 -5.52 4.92 2.23
C PHE A 62 -7.02 4.78 2.42
N ILE A 63 -7.46 3.65 2.96
CA ILE A 63 -8.87 3.32 3.08
C ILE A 63 -9.19 2.98 4.52
N THR A 64 -10.25 3.56 5.04
CA THR A 64 -10.80 3.26 6.36
C THR A 64 -12.15 2.58 6.20
N LEU A 65 -12.33 1.47 6.90
CA LEU A 65 -13.56 0.69 6.88
C LEU A 65 -13.85 0.07 8.25
N GLU A 66 -15.11 -0.23 8.50
CA GLU A 66 -15.55 -1.00 9.64
C GLU A 66 -16.13 -2.33 9.15
N ALA A 67 -15.60 -3.46 9.63
CA ALA A 67 -16.01 -4.77 9.15
C ALA A 67 -15.84 -5.86 10.21
N GLU A 68 -16.37 -7.05 9.90
CA GLU A 68 -16.08 -8.27 10.63
C GLU A 68 -14.74 -8.88 10.17
N PRO A 69 -14.03 -9.64 11.02
CA PRO A 69 -12.73 -10.24 10.66
C PRO A 69 -12.79 -11.13 9.41
N ALA A 70 -13.88 -11.89 9.23
CA ALA A 70 -14.06 -12.74 8.06
C ALA A 70 -14.12 -11.94 6.73
N THR A 71 -14.71 -10.75 6.77
CA THR A 71 -14.76 -9.83 5.63
C THR A 71 -13.36 -9.31 5.28
N LEU A 72 -12.53 -9.05 6.29
CA LEU A 72 -11.15 -8.62 6.09
C LEU A 72 -10.28 -9.71 5.44
N ASP A 73 -10.44 -10.96 5.88
CA ASP A 73 -9.72 -12.09 5.31
C ASP A 73 -10.06 -12.28 3.83
N GLU A 74 -11.34 -12.19 3.48
CA GLU A 74 -11.78 -12.31 2.09
C GLU A 74 -11.30 -11.13 1.24
N LEU A 75 -11.37 -9.91 1.76
CA LEU A 75 -10.84 -8.73 1.10
C LEU A 75 -9.33 -8.85 0.83
N SER A 76 -8.57 -9.34 1.82
CA SER A 76 -7.13 -9.59 1.67
C SER A 76 -6.83 -10.66 0.61
N ARG A 77 -7.66 -11.69 0.48
CA ARG A 77 -7.53 -12.70 -0.58
C ARG A 77 -7.75 -12.11 -1.96
N ILE A 78 -8.79 -11.28 -2.12
CA ILE A 78 -9.14 -10.70 -3.41
C ILE A 78 -8.10 -9.66 -3.84
N LEU A 79 -7.62 -8.83 -2.92
CA LEU A 79 -6.55 -7.85 -3.19
C LEU A 79 -5.25 -8.53 -3.65
N LYS A 80 -4.95 -9.74 -3.18
CA LYS A 80 -3.78 -10.52 -3.65
C LYS A 80 -3.90 -11.02 -5.09
N ILE A 81 -5.13 -11.21 -5.59
CA ILE A 81 -5.40 -11.77 -6.92
C ILE A 81 -5.67 -10.64 -7.92
N THR A 82 -5.97 -9.44 -7.43
CA THR A 82 -6.26 -8.29 -8.27
C THR A 82 -4.99 -7.79 -8.96
N ASP A 83 -4.95 -7.91 -10.28
CA ASP A 83 -3.87 -7.36 -11.08
C ASP A 83 -3.74 -5.85 -10.87
N GLY A 84 -2.51 -5.39 -10.73
CA GLY A 84 -2.20 -3.99 -10.50
C GLY A 84 -2.10 -3.57 -9.03
N VAL A 85 -2.46 -4.45 -8.09
CA VAL A 85 -2.14 -4.28 -6.67
C VAL A 85 -0.75 -4.85 -6.42
N MET A 86 0.21 -3.99 -6.09
CA MET A 86 1.56 -4.42 -5.74
C MET A 86 1.63 -4.94 -4.31
N ARG A 87 1.06 -4.17 -3.37
CA ARG A 87 1.02 -4.51 -1.95
C ARG A 87 -0.22 -3.95 -1.29
N HIS A 88 -0.68 -4.64 -0.25
CA HIS A 88 -1.69 -4.14 0.67
C HIS A 88 -1.27 -4.44 2.10
N LEU A 89 -1.62 -3.56 3.02
CA LEU A 89 -1.43 -3.76 4.45
C LEU A 89 -2.75 -3.47 5.15
N ALA A 90 -3.36 -4.50 5.73
CA ALA A 90 -4.54 -4.39 6.56
C ALA A 90 -4.15 -4.37 8.03
N VAL A 91 -4.57 -3.34 8.76
CA VAL A 91 -4.29 -3.17 10.19
C VAL A 91 -5.58 -2.89 10.93
N ARG A 92 -5.71 -3.46 12.13
CA ARG A 92 -6.79 -3.10 13.05
C ARG A 92 -6.52 -1.70 13.60
N ARG A 93 -7.48 -0.78 13.45
CA ARG A 93 -7.34 0.56 14.01
C ARG A 93 -7.37 0.48 15.54
N VAL A 94 -6.39 1.14 16.16
CA VAL A 94 -6.35 1.38 17.60
C VAL A 94 -7.01 2.72 17.89
N GLU A 95 -7.80 2.78 18.95
CA GLU A 95 -8.50 3.99 19.39
C GLU A 95 -7.50 5.14 19.61
N GLY A 96 -7.72 6.28 18.94
CA GLY A 96 -6.83 7.45 19.00
C GLY A 96 -5.79 7.57 17.88
N SER A 97 -5.70 6.61 16.96
CA SER A 97 -4.88 6.75 15.75
C SER A 97 -5.47 7.82 14.83
N ARG A 98 -4.70 8.89 14.55
CA ARG A 98 -5.07 9.86 13.52
C ARG A 98 -4.53 9.38 12.18
N PRO A 99 -5.40 9.01 11.22
CA PRO A 99 -4.93 8.75 9.88
C PRO A 99 -4.39 10.06 9.29
N GLY A 100 -3.20 9.98 8.72
CA GLY A 100 -2.57 11.08 8.03
C GLY A 100 -1.44 10.53 7.18
N PRO A 101 -1.18 11.11 6.00
CA PRO A 101 -0.04 10.72 5.21
C PRO A 101 1.21 10.85 6.09
N PRO A 102 2.07 9.82 6.18
CA PRO A 102 3.32 9.95 6.91
C PRO A 102 4.10 11.11 6.29
N PRO A 103 4.78 11.93 7.12
CA PRO A 103 5.64 12.98 6.61
C PRO A 103 6.59 12.37 5.57
N PRO A 104 6.95 13.12 4.51
CA PRO A 104 7.89 12.63 3.52
C PRO A 104 9.12 12.10 4.27
N ALA A 105 9.53 10.86 3.97
CA ALA A 105 10.65 10.26 4.64
C ALA A 105 11.85 11.22 4.54
N PRO A 106 12.58 11.50 5.63
CA PRO A 106 13.86 12.18 5.51
C PRO A 106 14.68 11.36 4.52
N ALA A 107 15.36 12.02 3.58
CA ALA A 107 16.23 11.37 2.62
C ALA A 107 17.23 10.52 3.41
N VAL A 108 16.98 9.21 3.51
CA VAL A 108 17.96 8.27 4.04
C VAL A 108 19.16 8.42 3.11
N PRO A 109 20.32 8.85 3.62
CA PRO A 109 21.51 8.93 2.76
C PRO A 109 21.70 7.54 2.16
N GLU A 110 21.93 7.49 0.84
CA GLU A 110 22.21 6.23 0.14
C GLU A 110 23.20 5.43 0.99
N PRO A 111 22.90 4.15 1.32
CA PRO A 111 23.88 3.34 2.01
C PRO A 111 25.12 3.36 1.15
N GLN A 112 26.17 3.99 1.67
CA GLN A 112 27.50 3.89 1.10
C GLN A 112 27.88 2.42 1.26
N TYR A 113 27.56 1.61 0.26
CA TYR A 113 28.18 0.30 0.13
C TYR A 113 29.66 0.61 0.07
N ALA A 114 30.35 0.33 1.18
CA ALA A 114 31.79 0.41 1.25
C ALA A 114 32.30 -0.44 0.10
N GLY A 115 32.79 0.21 -0.95
CA GLY A 115 33.54 -0.46 -1.98
C GLY A 115 34.68 -1.13 -1.26
N ASN A 116 34.65 -2.46 -1.18
CA ASN A 116 35.77 -3.23 -0.69
C ASN A 116 36.91 -3.04 -1.69
N THR A 117 37.69 -1.97 -1.48
CA THR A 117 39.02 -1.84 -2.05
C THR A 117 39.84 -3.00 -1.48
N ARG A 118 39.97 -4.06 -2.25
CA ARG A 118 41.15 -4.92 -2.20
C ARG A 118 41.70 -5.04 -3.61
N SER A 119 42.28 -3.94 -4.07
CA SER A 119 43.36 -4.03 -5.05
C SER A 119 44.62 -4.49 -4.33
N GLN A 120 45.37 -5.37 -5.00
CA GLN A 120 46.78 -5.74 -4.81
C GLN A 120 47.04 -7.01 -3.96
N GLU A 121 47.13 -8.15 -4.64
CA GLU A 121 48.36 -8.95 -4.72
C GLU A 121 48.32 -9.76 -6.05
N GLU A 122 49.50 -9.99 -6.65
CA GLU A 122 49.81 -10.65 -7.95
C GLU A 122 49.63 -9.74 -9.19
N GLU A 123 50.63 -9.45 -10.03
CA GLU A 123 52.08 -9.73 -10.13
C GLU A 123 52.69 -8.63 -11.04
#